data_AF-A0A6F9ZYP6-F1
#
_entry.id   AF-A0A6F9ZYP6-F1
#
_cell.length_a   1.000
_cell.length_b   1.000
_cell.length_c   1.000
_cell.angle_alpha   90.00
_cell.angle_beta   90.00
_cell.angle_gamma   90.00
#
_symmetry.space_group_name_H-M   'P 1'
#
loop_
_entity.id
_entity.type
_entity.pdbx_description
1 polymer ?
#
loop_
_entity_poly.entity_id
_entity_poly.type
_entity_poly.pdbx_seq_one_letter_code
_entity_poly.pdbx_strand_id
1 'polypeptide(L)' 'MQNTELFKKIIAGEIPCEKVYEDETAFAFLDINPVNPGHALVIPKKWSAGFLDADEDTICKLIPAIQ' A
#
# COMPACT_ATOMS: atom_id res chain seq x y z
N MET A 1 -14.12 -5.84 -1.91
CA MET A 1 -14.51 -5.91 -0.49
C MET A 1 -13.63 -6.84 0.37
N GLN A 2 -12.93 -7.86 -0.19
CA GLN A 2 -12.08 -8.76 0.62
C GLN A 2 -10.67 -8.20 0.93
N ASN A 3 -10.08 -7.37 0.07
CA ASN A 3 -8.68 -6.94 0.23
C ASN A 3 -8.48 -5.81 1.27
N THR A 4 -9.51 -5.05 1.59
CA THR A 4 -9.42 -3.93 2.55
C THR A 4 -8.94 -4.38 3.92
N GLU A 5 -9.52 -5.45 4.45
CA GLU A 5 -9.15 -5.98 5.77
C GLU A 5 -7.76 -6.62 5.75
N LEU A 6 -7.36 -7.21 4.63
CA LEU A 6 -6.03 -7.80 4.46
C LEU A 6 -4.93 -6.74 4.57
N PHE A 7 -5.03 -5.65 3.81
CA PHE A 7 -4.00 -4.61 3.80
C PHE A 7 -3.91 -3.85 5.11
N LYS A 8 -5.04 -3.61 5.80
CA LYS A 8 -5.04 -3.04 7.15
C LYS A 8 -4.24 -3.90 8.12
N LYS A 9 -4.43 -5.22 8.09
CA LYS A 9 -3.70 -6.16 8.95
C LYS A 9 -2.20 -6.23 8.63
N ILE A 10 -1.84 -6.11 7.35
CA ILE A 10 -0.44 -6.00 6.93
C ILE A 10 0.19 -4.72 7.50
N ILE A 11 -0.47 -3.55 7.34
CA ILE A 11 0.00 -2.27 7.89
C ILE A 11 0.10 -2.32 9.42
N ALA A 12 -0.85 -2.98 10.09
CA ALA A 12 -0.85 -3.17 11.55
C ALA A 12 0.21 -4.16 12.05
N GLY A 13 0.89 -4.90 11.15
CA GLY A 13 1.86 -5.92 11.51
C GLY A 13 1.24 -7.24 12.01
N GLU A 14 -0.06 -7.43 11.86
CA GLU A 14 -0.75 -8.68 12.20
C GLU A 14 -0.46 -9.80 11.19
N ILE A 15 -0.21 -9.42 9.93
CA ILE A 15 0.19 -10.33 8.86
C ILE A 15 1.61 -9.95 8.42
N PRO A 16 2.56 -10.90 8.44
CA PRO A 16 3.93 -10.62 8.03
C PRO A 16 3.99 -10.29 6.54
N CYS A 17 4.86 -9.36 6.16
CA CYS A 17 5.17 -9.02 4.78
C CYS A 17 6.63 -8.60 4.66
N GLU A 18 7.18 -8.71 3.44
CA GLU A 18 8.49 -8.14 3.14
C GLU A 18 8.33 -6.65 2.83
N LYS A 19 8.45 -5.83 3.88
CA LYS A 19 8.33 -4.38 3.79
C LYS A 19 9.54 -3.79 3.08
N VAL A 20 9.28 -3.00 2.05
CA VAL A 20 10.30 -2.35 1.22
C VAL A 20 10.44 -0.86 1.58
N TYR A 21 9.33 -0.21 1.92
CA TYR A 21 9.31 1.21 2.26
C TYR A 21 8.12 1.52 3.18
N GLU A 22 8.28 2.50 4.07
CA GLU A 22 7.20 3.01 4.89
C GLU A 22 7.51 4.44 5.33
N ASP A 23 6.51 5.32 5.21
CA ASP A 23 6.53 6.65 5.80
C ASP A 23 5.18 6.96 6.49
N GLU A 24 4.90 8.23 6.75
CA GLU A 24 3.66 8.65 7.40
C GLU A 24 2.40 8.37 6.58
N THR A 25 2.49 8.37 5.24
CA THR A 25 1.34 8.25 4.32
C THR A 25 1.34 6.95 3.52
N ALA A 26 2.51 6.46 3.11
CA ALA A 26 2.69 5.33 2.22
C ALA A 26 3.25 4.10 2.95
N PHE A 27 2.84 2.93 2.48
CA PHE A 27 3.37 1.64 2.90
C PHE A 27 3.61 0.79 1.65
N ALA A 28 4.81 0.22 1.51
CA ALA A 28 5.17 -0.62 0.37
C ALA A 28 5.78 -1.94 0.80
N PHE A 29 5.36 -3.02 0.13
CA PHE A 29 5.79 -4.38 0.42
C PHE A 29 5.76 -5.23 -0.86
N LEU A 30 6.51 -6.34 -0.85
CA LEU A 30 6.55 -7.24 -2.01
C LEU A 30 5.23 -7.98 -2.19
N ASP A 31 4.80 -8.13 -3.45
CA ASP A 31 3.66 -8.96 -3.80
C ASP A 31 4.02 -10.45 -3.61
N ILE A 32 3.11 -11.21 -3.00
CA ILE A 32 3.25 -12.66 -2.82
C ILE A 32 3.07 -13.44 -4.14
N ASN A 33 2.38 -12.84 -5.12
CA ASN A 33 2.19 -13.37 -6.46
C ASN A 33 2.82 -12.40 -7.50
N PRO A 34 4.16 -12.26 -7.49
CA PRO A 34 4.83 -11.26 -8.31
C PRO A 34 4.75 -11.61 -9.81
N VAL A 35 4.50 -10.60 -10.65
CA VAL A 35 4.61 -10.76 -12.11
C VAL A 35 6.08 -10.89 -12.52
N ASN A 36 6.97 -10.15 -11.84
CA ASN A 36 8.41 -10.12 -12.07
C ASN A 36 9.17 -9.96 -10.74
N PRO A 37 10.47 -10.31 -10.68
CA PRO A 37 11.30 -10.06 -9.50
C PRO A 37 11.25 -8.60 -9.05
N GLY A 38 11.00 -8.38 -7.76
CA GLY A 38 10.91 -7.03 -7.17
C GLY A 38 9.54 -6.36 -7.32
N HIS A 39 8.52 -7.03 -7.85
CA HIS A 39 7.16 -6.49 -7.89
C HIS A 39 6.67 -6.14 -6.48
N ALA A 40 6.44 -4.85 -6.24
CA ALA A 40 6.00 -4.31 -4.97
C ALA A 40 4.67 -3.57 -5.13
N LEU A 41 3.85 -3.64 -4.09
CA LEU A 41 2.61 -2.88 -3.98
C LEU A 41 2.86 -1.66 -3.11
N VAL A 42 2.48 -0.48 -3.58
CA VAL A 42 2.51 0.77 -2.82
C VAL A 42 1.06 1.16 -2.51
N ILE A 43 0.74 1.28 -1.22
CA ILE A 43 -0.62 1.60 -0.76
C ILE A 43 -0.60 2.78 0.22
N PRO A 44 -1.65 3.63 0.22
CA PRO A 44 -1.81 4.63 1.26
C PRO A 44 -2.23 3.97 2.58
N LYS A 45 -1.76 4.50 3.71
CA LYS A 45 -2.22 4.10 5.05
C LYS A 45 -3.65 4.55 5.31
N LYS A 46 -4.08 5.65 4.68
CA LYS A 46 -5.48 6.08 4.68
C LYS A 46 -6.26 5.25 3.67
N TRP A 47 -7.36 4.64 4.13
CA TRP A 47 -8.18 3.78 3.28
C TRP A 47 -9.01 4.58 2.27
N SER A 48 -9.06 4.08 1.04
CA SER A 48 -10.05 4.41 0.01
C SER A 48 -10.47 3.13 -0.73
N ALA A 49 -11.61 3.14 -1.42
CA ALA A 49 -12.05 1.99 -2.21
C ALA A 49 -11.22 1.80 -3.49
N GLY A 50 -10.57 2.86 -3.96
CA GLY A 50 -9.65 2.86 -5.10
C GLY A 50 -9.01 4.23 -5.29
N PHE A 51 -8.27 4.37 -6.38
CA PHE A 51 -7.58 5.61 -6.73
C PHE A 51 -8.54 6.81 -6.87
N LEU A 52 -9.68 6.61 -7.52
CA LEU A 52 -10.67 7.67 -7.77
C LEU A 52 -11.49 8.07 -6.52
N ASP A 53 -11.48 7.23 -5.48
CA ASP A 53 -12.17 7.49 -4.21
C ASP A 53 -11.24 8.07 -3.13
N ALA A 54 -9.94 8.18 -3.42
CA ALA A 54 -8.98 8.80 -2.51
C ALA A 54 -9.08 10.33 -2.58
N ASP A 55 -8.95 11.00 -1.44
CA ASP A 55 -8.84 12.46 -1.41
C ASP A 55 -7.50 12.94 -1.99
N GLU A 56 -7.52 14.19 -2.47
CA GLU A 56 -6.38 14.83 -3.13
C GLU A 56 -5.11 14.82 -2.29
N ASP A 57 -5.21 15.11 -0.98
CA ASP A 57 -4.05 15.13 -0.07
C ASP A 57 -3.37 13.75 0.00
N THR A 58 -4.18 12.69 0.08
CA THR A 58 -3.67 11.31 0.10
C THR A 58 -2.94 10.97 -1.19
N ILE A 59 -3.49 11.32 -2.35
CA ILE A 59 -2.86 11.05 -3.65
C ILE A 59 -1.58 11.87 -3.81
N CYS A 60 -1.61 13.18 -3.53
CA CYS A 60 -0.46 14.07 -3.64
C CYS A 60 0.73 13.61 -2.79
N LYS A 61 0.48 13.04 -1.61
CA LYS A 61 1.50 12.48 -0.73
C LYS A 61 1.95 11.07 -1.12
N LEU A 62 1.08 10.27 -1.74
CA LEU A 62 1.40 8.91 -2.18
C LEU A 62 2.27 8.88 -3.44
N ILE A 63 1.96 9.73 -4.42
CA ILE A 63 2.61 9.73 -5.74
C ILE A 63 4.15 9.83 -5.67
N PRO A 64 4.77 10.67 -4.82
CA PRO A 64 6.24 10.73 -4.71
C PRO A 64 6.91 9.41 -4.30
N ALA A 65 6.18 8.50 -3.64
CA ALA A 65 6.68 7.18 -3.27
C ALA A 65 6.65 6.17 -4.43
N ILE A 66 6.04 6.54 -5.57
CA ILE A 66 5.89 5.72 -6.78
C ILE A 66 6.79 6.34 -7.86
N GLN A 67 7.85 5.64 -8.28
CA GLN A 67 8.72 6.04 -9.39
C GLN A 67 8.69 5.03 -10.53
#